data_AF-A0A1B9KZP8-F1
#
_entry.id   AF-A0A1B9KZP8-F1
#
_cell.length_a   1.000
_cell.length_b   1.000
_cell.length_c   1.000
_cell.angle_alpha   90.00
_cell.angle_beta   90.00
_cell.angle_gamma   90.00
#
_symmetry.space_group_name_H-M   'P 1'
#
loop_
_entity.id
_entity.type
_entity.pdbx_description
1 polymer ?
#
loop_
_entity_poly.entity_id
_entity_poly.type
_entity_poly.pdbx_seq_one_letter_code
_entity_poly.pdbx_strand_id
1 'polypeptide(L)' 'MLRNVIAMVIFATILSGCSPTVKVEAPSEPININLNVKIDHQINIKVDKALDNIINKSGLY' A
#
# COMPACT_ATOMS: atom_id res chain seq x y z
N MET A 1 18.38 -50.85 -26.66
CA MET A 1 17.19 -50.11 -27.13
C MET A 1 16.17 -49.94 -26.00
N LEU A 2 15.54 -51.02 -25.51
CA LEU A 2 14.44 -50.95 -24.52
C LEU A 2 14.80 -50.25 -23.19
N ARG A 3 16.02 -50.46 -22.66
CA ARG A 3 16.49 -49.84 -21.41
C ARG A 3 16.58 -48.30 -21.47
N ASN A 4 16.98 -47.74 -22.62
CA ASN A 4 17.08 -46.29 -22.80
C ASN A 4 15.70 -45.63 -22.95
N VAL A 5 14.74 -46.32 -23.57
CA VAL A 5 13.36 -45.83 -23.71
C VAL A 5 12.70 -45.71 -22.33
N ILE A 6 12.90 -46.71 -21.46
CA ILE A 6 12.36 -46.68 -20.09
C ILE A 6 12.94 -45.52 -19.28
N ALA A 7 14.25 -45.28 -19.36
CA ALA A 7 14.89 -44.17 -18.65
C ALA A 7 14.37 -42.80 -19.12
N MET A 8 14.11 -42.65 -20.42
CA MET A 8 13.61 -41.41 -21.02
C MET A 8 12.17 -41.10 -20.61
N VAL A 9 11.32 -42.12 -20.51
CA VAL A 9 9.92 -41.99 -20.04
C VAL A 9 9.87 -41.59 -18.57
N ILE A 10 10.70 -42.20 -17.72
CA ILE A 10 10.77 -41.84 -16.29
C ILE A 10 11.18 -40.37 -16.10
N PHE A 11 12.20 -39.92 -16.85
CA PHE A 11 12.67 -38.54 -16.76
C PHE A 11 11.60 -37.52 -17.18
N ALA A 12 10.81 -37.84 -18.22
CA ALA A 12 9.71 -36.98 -18.68
C ALA A 12 8.59 -36.83 -17.63
N THR A 13 8.28 -37.88 -16.87
CA THR A 13 7.22 -37.83 -15.84
C THR A 13 7.60 -37.00 -14.62
N ILE A 14 8.90 -36.88 -14.31
CA ILE A 14 9.38 -36.08 -13.18
C ILE A 14 9.29 -34.58 -13.50
N LEU A 15 9.50 -34.22 -14.77
CA LEU A 15 9.42 -32.83 -15.24
C LEU A 15 7.99 -32.30 -15.32
N SER A 16 6.98 -33.16 -15.49
CA SER A 16 5.57 -32.75 -15.57
C SER A 16 4.92 -32.43 -14.22
N GLY A 17 5.59 -32.68 -13.09
CA GLY A 17 5.06 -32.43 -11.75
C GLY A 17 5.26 -31.00 -11.22
N CYS A 18 6.04 -30.16 -11.91
CA CYS A 18 6.41 -28.85 -11.39
C CYS A 18 5.45 -27.76 -11.88
N SER A 19 4.23 -27.75 -11.35
CA SER A 19 3.26 -26.67 -11.59
C SER A 19 3.05 -25.90 -10.28
N PRO A 20 3.89 -24.87 -9.99
CA PRO A 20 3.74 -24.08 -8.77
C PRO A 20 2.39 -23.37 -8.82
N THR A 21 1.43 -23.87 -8.07
CA THR A 21 0.09 -23.29 -8.02
C THR A 21 0.16 -22.08 -7.10
N VAL A 22 0.20 -20.88 -7.70
CA VAL A 22 0.20 -19.62 -6.94
C VAL A 22 -1.20 -19.40 -6.42
N LYS A 23 -1.40 -19.61 -5.12
CA LYS A 23 -2.65 -19.26 -4.43
C LYS A 23 -2.55 -17.83 -3.93
N VAL A 24 -3.46 -16.98 -4.41
CA VAL A 24 -3.63 -15.63 -3.86
C VAL A 24 -4.65 -15.76 -2.73
N GLU A 25 -4.16 -16.06 -1.54
CA GLU A 25 -4.98 -16.05 -0.33
C GLU A 25 -4.89 -14.66 0.30
N ALA A 26 -6.04 -14.03 0.55
CA ALA A 26 -6.09 -12.82 1.36
C ALA A 26 -5.63 -13.19 2.78
N PRO A 27 -4.79 -12.38 3.44
CA PRO A 27 -4.36 -12.65 4.81
C PRO A 27 -5.58 -12.85 5.72
N SER A 28 -5.59 -13.94 6.50
CA SER A 28 -6.65 -14.22 7.48
C SER A 28 -6.66 -13.22 8.63
N GLU A 29 -5.52 -12.58 8.87
CA GLU A 29 -5.33 -11.58 9.91
C GLU A 29 -5.43 -10.15 9.33
N PRO A 30 -6.09 -9.23 10.04
CA PRO A 30 -6.21 -7.85 9.60
C PRO A 30 -4.82 -7.17 9.56
N ILE A 31 -4.58 -6.40 8.50
CA ILE A 31 -3.35 -5.64 8.30
C ILE A 31 -3.31 -4.50 9.32
N ASN A 32 -2.40 -4.57 10.29
CA ASN A 32 -2.19 -3.49 11.26
C ASN A 32 -1.30 -2.40 10.67
N ILE A 33 -1.91 -1.29 10.30
CA ILE A 33 -1.22 -0.13 9.74
C ILE A 33 -0.94 0.85 10.88
N ASN A 34 0.26 0.75 11.49
CA ASN A 34 0.70 1.68 12.54
C ASN A 34 1.43 2.87 11.91
N LEU A 35 0.74 4.00 11.78
CA LEU A 35 1.29 5.21 11.17
C LEU A 35 1.40 6.33 12.20
N ASN A 36 2.58 6.93 12.32
CA ASN A 36 2.79 8.13 13.11
C ASN A 36 2.66 9.37 12.21
N VAL A 37 1.45 9.93 12.12
CA VAL A 37 1.18 11.13 11.31
C VAL A 37 1.30 12.38 12.18
N LYS A 38 2.26 13.26 11.85
CA LYS A 38 2.31 14.61 12.42
C LYS A 38 1.65 15.59 11.44
N ILE A 39 0.48 16.11 11.84
CA ILE A 39 -0.27 17.06 11.02
C ILE A 39 0.12 18.48 11.47
N ASP A 40 1.09 19.08 10.77
CA ASP A 40 1.47 20.48 10.98
C ASP A 40 0.63 21.37 10.04
N HIS A 41 -0.41 22.02 10.57
CA HIS A 41 -1.26 22.95 9.81
C HIS A 41 -1.09 24.37 10.36
N GLN A 42 -0.36 25.24 9.65
CA GLN A 42 -0.26 26.66 9.99
C GLN A 42 -1.37 27.45 9.29
N ILE A 43 -2.34 27.95 10.06
CA ILE A 43 -3.33 28.90 9.55
C ILE A 43 -2.69 30.30 9.61
N ASN A 44 -2.13 30.75 8.49
CA ASN A 44 -1.69 32.14 8.32
C ASN A 44 -2.91 33.01 7.96
N ILE A 45 -3.57 33.58 8.97
CA ILE A 45 -4.63 34.59 8.73
C ILE A 45 -3.92 35.91 8.39
N LYS A 46 -3.67 36.14 7.10
CA LYS A 46 -3.31 37.48 6.61
C LYS A 46 -4.58 38.31 6.55
N VAL A 47 -4.76 39.16 7.55
CA VAL A 47 -5.88 40.11 7.60
C VAL A 47 -5.67 41.13 6.47
N ASP A 48 -6.59 41.13 5.51
CA ASP A 48 -6.60 42.11 4.43
C ASP A 48 -7.04 43.47 4.98
N LYS A 49 -6.53 44.58 4.43
CA LYS A 49 -6.75 45.94 4.96
C LYS A 49 -8.23 46.34 5.04
N ALA A 50 -9.10 45.64 4.32
CA ALA A 50 -10.55 45.81 4.40
C ALA A 50 -11.13 45.32 5.74
N LEU A 51 -10.55 44.29 6.36
CA LEU A 51 -10.98 43.75 7.65
C LEU A 51 -10.43 44.56 8.84
N ASP A 52 -9.30 45.26 8.69
CA ASP A 52 -8.79 46.18 9.72
C ASP A 52 -9.84 47.23 10.11
N ASN A 53 -10.56 47.78 9.14
CA ASN A 53 -11.60 48.78 9.40
C ASN A 53 -12.77 48.23 10.22
N ILE A 54 -13.07 46.93 10.07
CA ILE A 54 -14.13 46.26 10.83
C ILE A 54 -13.64 45.92 12.23
N ILE A 55 -12.41 45.39 12.35
CA ILE A 55 -11.77 45.02 13.62
C ILE A 55 -11.58 46.26 14.51
N ASN A 56 -11.10 47.38 13.94
CA ASN A 56 -10.96 48.67 14.63
C ASN A 56 -12.31 49.20 15.14
N LYS A 57 -13.38 49.00 14.38
CA LYS A 57 -14.73 49.48 14.74
C LYS A 57 -15.42 48.60 15.78
N SER A 58 -15.03 47.33 15.86
CA SER A 58 -15.57 46.35 16.82
C SER A 58 -14.92 46.40 18.22
N GLY A 59 -14.00 47.33 18.48
CA GLY A 59 -13.46 47.56 19.84
C GLY A 59 -12.62 46.39 20.38
N LEU A 60 -12.00 45.61 19.50
CA LEU A 60 -11.05 44.56 19.89
C LEU A 60 -9.62 45.10 20.06
N TYR A 61 -9.50 46.30 20.66
CA TYR A 61 -8.37 46.84 21.44
C TYR A 61 -8.83 48.10 22.16
#